data_AF-A0A3C0UWE5-F1
#
_entry.id   AF-A0A3C0UWE5-F1
#
_cell.length_a   1.000
_cell.length_b   1.000
_cell.length_c   1.000
_cell.angle_alpha   90.00
_cell.angle_beta   90.00
_cell.angle_gamma   90.00
#
_symmetry.space_group_name_H-M   'P 1'
#
loop_
_entity.id
_entity.type
_entity.pdbx_description
1 polymer ?
#
loop_
_entity_poly.entity_id
_entity_poly.type
_entity_poly.pdbx_seq_one_letter_code
_entity_poly.pdbx_strand_id
1 'polypeptide(L)'
;MEEKDLINRILRGESALFAAIIKQTQGLVAQIVFKLVKNPEDRKDLAQDIYLKTYKNLSTFQFQSKLSTWIGQIAYNTCLAYRNREKLPVSRQKSAKKSLVEQL
;
A
#
# COMPACT_ATOMS: atom_id res chain seq x y z
N MET A 1 14.22 17.15 -10.88
CA MET A 1 14.21 15.76 -11.37
C MET A 1 12.81 15.47 -11.85
N GLU A 2 12.67 15.03 -13.10
CA GLU A 2 11.37 14.64 -13.67
C GLU A 2 10.85 13.36 -12.98
N GLU A 3 9.53 13.23 -12.80
CA GLU A 3 8.89 12.09 -12.12
C GLU A 3 9.29 10.75 -12.78
N LYS A 4 9.38 10.73 -14.11
CA LYS A 4 9.77 9.55 -14.88
C LYS A 4 11.21 9.13 -14.63
N ASP A 5 12.12 10.08 -14.50
CA ASP A 5 13.54 9.79 -14.20
C ASP A 5 13.69 9.21 -12.79
N LEU A 6 13.01 9.83 -11.81
CA LEU A 6 12.97 9.34 -10.42
C LEU A 6 12.51 7.88 -10.37
N ILE A 7 11.40 7.56 -11.04
CA ILE A 7 10.84 6.20 -11.07
C ILE A 7 11.82 5.23 -11.73
N ASN A 8 12.40 5.57 -12.88
CA ASN A 8 13.35 4.71 -13.57
C ASN A 8 14.58 4.38 -12.72
N ARG A 9 15.11 5.36 -11.98
CA ARG A 9 16.24 5.15 -11.06
C ARG A 9 15.89 4.22 -9.91
N ILE A 10 14.69 4.38 -9.33
CA ILE A 10 14.19 3.46 -8.29
C ILE A 10 14.08 2.03 -8.84
N LEU A 11 13.54 1.87 -10.06
CA LEU A 11 13.42 0.55 -10.71
C LEU A 11 14.77 -0.10 -11.05
N ARG A 12 15.83 0.70 -11.20
CA ARG A 12 17.21 0.23 -11.40
C ARG A 12 17.93 -0.15 -10.09
N GLY A 13 17.26 -0.03 -8.95
CA GLY A 13 17.80 -0.44 -7.65
C GLY A 13 18.19 0.72 -6.72
N GLU A 14 18.02 1.98 -7.12
CA GLU A 14 18.22 3.14 -6.23
C GLU A 14 17.02 3.31 -5.27
N SER A 15 16.77 2.30 -4.44
CA SER A 15 15.60 2.22 -3.54
C SER A 15 15.50 3.39 -2.55
N ALA A 16 16.62 3.99 -2.16
CA ALA A 16 16.66 5.17 -1.30
C ALA A 16 15.88 6.36 -1.87
N LEU A 17 15.79 6.48 -3.20
CA LEU A 17 15.03 7.55 -3.86
C LEU A 17 13.51 7.41 -3.64
N PHE A 18 13.01 6.24 -3.24
CA PHE A 18 11.60 6.04 -2.91
C PHE A 18 11.14 6.91 -1.74
N ALA A 19 12.06 7.33 -0.86
CA ALA A 19 11.75 8.29 0.21
C ALA A 19 11.18 9.62 -0.33
N ALA A 20 11.58 10.04 -1.54
CA ALA A 20 11.02 11.23 -2.18
C ALA A 20 9.54 11.05 -2.54
N ILE A 21 9.16 9.86 -3.05
CA ILE A 21 7.75 9.52 -3.34
C ILE A 21 6.94 9.50 -2.04
N ILE A 22 7.46 8.90 -0.97
CA ILE A 22 6.81 8.91 0.34
C ILE A 22 6.58 10.34 0.81
N LYS A 23 7.63 11.17 0.83
CA LYS A 23 7.55 12.56 1.29
C LYS A 23 6.51 13.38 0.51
N GLN A 24 6.39 13.16 -0.80
CA GLN A 24 5.44 13.87 -1.66
C GLN A 24 3.99 13.40 -1.47
N THR A 25 3.76 12.17 -1.02
CA THR A 25 2.43 11.56 -0.99
C THR A 25 1.89 11.23 0.40
N GLN A 26 2.72 11.33 1.44
CA GLN A 26 2.36 10.95 2.82
C GLN A 26 1.12 11.67 3.34
N GLY A 27 0.92 12.95 3.00
CA GLY A 27 -0.28 13.69 3.39
C GLY A 27 -1.56 13.12 2.77
N LEU A 28 -1.52 12.77 1.48
CA LEU A 28 -2.64 12.15 0.77
C LEU A 28 -2.96 10.75 1.35
N VAL A 29 -1.93 9.93 1.52
CA VAL A 29 -2.08 8.57 2.07
C VAL A 29 -2.64 8.63 3.49
N ALA A 30 -2.07 9.48 4.35
CA ALA A 30 -2.55 9.67 5.71
C ALA A 30 -4.02 10.12 5.74
N GLN A 31 -4.42 11.05 4.87
CA GLN A 31 -5.81 11.50 4.78
C GLN A 31 -6.77 10.36 4.40
N ILE A 32 -6.41 9.53 3.40
CA ILE A 32 -7.24 8.41 2.95
C ILE A 32 -7.37 7.37 4.07
N VAL A 33 -6.25 6.98 4.67
CA VAL A 33 -6.21 6.00 5.77
C VAL A 33 -7.02 6.50 6.95
N PHE A 34 -6.84 7.76 7.36
CA PHE A 34 -7.58 8.37 8.46
C PHE A 34 -9.10 8.36 8.24
N LYS A 35 -9.54 8.67 7.02
CA LYS A 35 -10.98 8.68 6.67
C LYS A 35 -11.62 7.30 6.66
N LEU A 36 -10.86 6.24 6.36
CA LEU A 36 -11.40 4.89 6.15
C LEU A 36 -11.17 3.94 7.33
N VAL A 37 -10.19 4.22 8.18
CA VAL A 37 -9.73 3.32 9.25
C VAL A 37 -9.91 3.99 10.61
N LYS A 38 -10.74 3.38 11.46
CA LYS A 38 -11.11 3.96 12.76
C LYS A 38 -10.02 3.79 13.82
N ASN A 39 -9.43 2.60 13.92
CA ASN A 39 -8.40 2.30 14.91
C ASN A 39 -7.09 3.02 14.55
N PRO A 40 -6.56 3.91 15.41
CA PRO A 40 -5.32 4.64 15.15
C PRO A 40 -4.08 3.75 14.97
N GLU A 41 -3.99 2.62 15.68
CA GLU A 41 -2.83 1.73 15.61
C GLU A 41 -2.70 1.11 14.21
N ASP A 42 -3.81 0.63 13.65
CA ASP A 42 -3.86 0.02 12.31
C ASP A 42 -3.53 1.03 11.19
N ARG A 43 -3.66 2.34 11.44
CA ARG A 43 -3.38 3.36 10.42
C ARG A 43 -1.91 3.38 10.01
N LYS A 44 -1.00 3.21 10.97
CA LYS A 44 0.45 3.22 10.71
C LYS A 44 0.84 2.00 9.88
N ASP A 45 0.32 0.84 10.26
CA ASP A 45 0.56 -0.43 9.57
C ASP A 45 0.01 -0.40 8.14
N LEU A 46 -1.20 0.15 7.96
CA LEU A 46 -1.79 0.30 6.63
C LEU A 46 -1.03 1.29 5.76
N ALA A 47 -0.57 2.41 6.30
CA ALA A 47 0.27 3.34 5.55
C ALA A 47 1.56 2.64 5.06
N GLN A 48 2.18 1.82 5.91
CA GLN A 48 3.34 1.03 5.53
C GLN A 48 3.02 -0.01 4.43
N ASP A 49 1.94 -0.78 4.59
CA ASP A 49 1.50 -1.76 3.58
C ASP A 49 1.18 -1.10 2.22
N ILE A 50 0.57 0.09 2.24
CA ILE A 50 0.32 0.88 1.03
C ILE A 50 1.63 1.20 0.34
N TYR A 51 2.63 1.72 1.05
CA TYR A 51 3.92 2.04 0.43
C TYR A 51 4.70 0.81 -0.03
N LEU A 52 4.62 -0.30 0.68
CA LEU A 52 5.19 -1.58 0.23
C LEU A 52 4.53 -2.05 -1.07
N LYS A 53 3.19 -1.95 -1.17
CA LYS A 53 2.46 -2.26 -2.41
C LYS A 53 2.80 -1.30 -3.53
N THR A 54 2.88 0.00 -3.26
CA THR A 54 3.30 1.02 -4.22
C THR A 54 4.69 0.69 -4.77
N TYR A 55 5.66 0.38 -3.90
CA TYR A 55 7.02 0.01 -4.33
C TYR A 55 7.01 -1.25 -5.20
N LYS A 56 6.33 -2.31 -4.76
CA LYS A 56 6.24 -3.59 -5.49
C LYS A 56 5.59 -3.45 -6.88
N ASN A 57 4.62 -2.55 -7.02
CA ASN A 57 3.89 -2.34 -8.27
C ASN A 57 4.41 -1.11 -9.05
N LEU A 58 5.50 -0.48 -8.63
CA LEU A 58 5.97 0.76 -9.23
C LEU A 58 6.30 0.60 -10.72
N SER A 59 6.78 -0.58 -11.13
CA SER A 59 7.07 -0.93 -12.52
C SER A 59 5.82 -0.96 -13.41
N THR A 60 4.62 -1.11 -12.83
CA THR A 60 3.36 -1.13 -13.58
C THR A 60 2.75 0.26 -13.76
N PHE A 61 3.39 1.31 -13.24
CA PHE A 61 2.89 2.68 -13.39
C PHE A 61 3.12 3.19 -14.82
N GLN A 62 2.04 3.47 -15.53
CA GLN A 62 2.06 3.79 -16.98
C GLN A 62 2.08 5.28 -17.31
N PHE A 63 2.24 6.17 -16.32
CA PHE A 63 2.25 7.64 -16.51
C PHE A 63 0.98 8.24 -17.15
N GLN A 64 -0.14 7.51 -17.11
CA GLN A 64 -1.45 7.98 -17.62
C GLN A 64 -2.22 8.85 -16.59
N SER A 65 -1.66 9.05 -15.41
CA SER A 65 -2.20 9.90 -14.35
C SER A 65 -1.05 10.41 -13.48
N LYS A 66 -1.32 11.37 -12.59
CA LYS A 66 -0.34 11.79 -11.58
C LYS A 66 0.01 10.60 -10.69
N LEU A 67 1.27 10.44 -10.32
CA LEU A 67 1.70 9.38 -9.39
C LEU A 67 0.91 9.40 -8.08
N SER A 68 0.59 10.59 -7.56
CA SER A 68 -0.25 10.76 -6.38
C SER A 68 -1.66 10.18 -6.54
N THR A 69 -2.27 10.32 -7.72
CA THR A 69 -3.58 9.72 -8.02
C THR A 69 -3.49 8.19 -8.02
N TRP A 70 -2.47 7.63 -8.67
CA TRP A 70 -2.26 6.19 -8.72
C TRP A 70 -1.99 5.60 -7.32
N ILE A 71 -1.16 6.26 -6.50
CA ILE A 71 -0.92 5.88 -5.10
C ILE A 71 -2.20 6.02 -4.27
N GLY A 72 -3.00 7.06 -4.50
CA GLY A 72 -4.30 7.24 -3.87
C GLY A 72 -5.25 6.06 -4.13
N GLN A 73 -5.25 5.51 -5.35
CA GLN A 73 -6.04 4.33 -5.68
C GLN A 73 -5.57 3.08 -4.92
N ILE A 74 -4.26 2.86 -4.81
CA ILE A 74 -3.67 1.77 -4.01
C ILE A 74 -4.06 1.93 -2.53
N ALA A 75 -3.98 3.16 -2.00
CA ALA A 75 -4.34 3.48 -0.64
C ALA A 75 -5.82 3.18 -0.34
N TYR A 76 -6.71 3.69 -1.20
CA TYR A 76 -8.15 3.48 -1.08
C TYR A 76 -8.52 2.00 -1.12
N ASN A 77 -8.02 1.27 -2.11
CA ASN A 77 -8.29 -0.16 -2.27
C ASN A 77 -7.75 -0.98 -1.09
N THR A 78 -6.57 -0.63 -0.58
CA THR A 78 -5.97 -1.30 0.59
C THR A 78 -6.81 -1.09 1.84
N CYS A 79 -7.26 0.14 2.10
CA CYS A 79 -8.14 0.44 3.23
C CYS A 79 -9.51 -0.23 3.09
N LEU A 80 -10.07 -0.29 1.88
CA LEU A 80 -11.35 -0.95 1.62
C LEU A 80 -11.24 -2.46 1.86
N ALA A 81 -10.16 -3.09 1.39
CA ALA A 81 -9.88 -4.50 1.63
C ALA A 81 -9.71 -4.80 3.13
N TYR A 82 -9.00 -3.93 3.86
CA TYR A 82 -8.86 -4.02 5.32
C TYR A 82 -10.23 -4.01 6.01
N ARG A 83 -11.06 -3.00 5.73
CA ARG A 83 -12.39 -2.85 6.32
C ARG A 83 -13.32 -4.02 6.00
N ASN A 84 -13.21 -4.58 4.80
CA ASN A 84 -14.01 -5.76 4.43
C ASN A 84 -13.58 -7.00 5.21
N ARG A 85 -12.28 -7.15 5.53
CA ARG A 85 -11.78 -8.24 6.38
C ARG A 85 -12.22 -8.10 7.83
N GLU A 86 -12.24 -6.88 8.38
CA GLU A 86 -12.76 -6.64 9.74
C GLU A 86 -14.25 -6.98 9.87
N LYS A 87 -15.04 -6.76 8.81
CA LYS A 87 -16.48 -7.05 8.80
C LYS A 87 -16.81 -8.52 8.64
N LEU A 88 -15.87 -9.36 8.20
CA LEU A 88 -16.09 -10.79 8.10
C LEU A 88 -15.96 -11.40 9.50
N PRO A 89 -16.98 -12.10 10.04
CA PRO A 89 -16.82 -12.83 11.28
C PRO A 89 -15.64 -13.81 11.16
N VAL A 90 -14.86 -13.92 12.24
CA VAL A 90 -13.57 -14.64 12.35
C VAL A 90 -13.62 -16.12 11.92
N SER A 91 -14.79 -16.66 11.57
CA SER A 91 -15.01 -18.04 11.12
C SER A 91 -14.35 -18.40 9.79
N ARG A 92 -13.90 -17.45 8.95
CA ARG A 92 -13.31 -17.76 7.62
C ARG A 92 -11.77 -17.82 7.57
N GLN A 93 -11.05 -17.33 8.59
CA GLN A 93 -9.59 -17.22 8.54
C GLN A 93 -8.81 -18.41 9.13
N LYS A 94 -9.45 -19.30 9.91
CA LYS A 94 -8.74 -20.45 10.53
C LYS A 94 -8.44 -21.60 9.57
N SER A 95 -9.00 -21.63 8.35
CA SER A 95 -8.83 -22.80 7.45
C SER A 95 -7.49 -22.80 6.69
N ALA A 96 -6.92 -21.63 6.33
CA ALA A 96 -5.77 -21.60 5.42
C ALA A 96 -4.39 -21.74 6.10
N LYS A 97 -4.27 -21.42 7.41
CA LYS A 97 -3.00 -21.56 8.13
C LYS A 97 -2.86 -22.89 8.89
N LYS A 98 -3.94 -23.64 9.11
CA LYS A 98 -3.86 -24.93 9.82
C LYS A 98 -3.38 -26.08 8.95
N SER A 99 -3.63 -26.03 7.63
CA SER A 99 -3.23 -27.09 6.68
C SER A 99 -1.71 -27.24 6.48
N LEU A 100 -0.91 -26.19 6.70
CA LEU A 100 0.54 -26.22 6.42
C LEU A 100 1.37 -26.74 7.60
N VAL A 101 0.82 -26.73 8.82
CA VAL A 101 1.54 -27.16 10.03
C VAL A 101 1.15 -28.59 10.44
N GLU A 102 0.08 -29.15 9.88
CA GLU A 102 -0.33 -30.56 10.06
C GLU A 102 0.22 -31.47 8.95
N GLN A 103 1.04 -30.94 8.02
CA GLN A 103 1.67 -31.68 6.92
C GLN A 103 3.22 -31.69 6.98
N LEU A 104 3.79 -31.28 8.11
CA LEU A 104 5.19 -31.51 8.50
C LEU A 104 5.20 -32.25 9.84
#